data_AF-A0A2E0GX71-F1
#
_entry.id   AF-A0A2E0GX71-F1
#
_cell.length_a   1.000
_cell.length_b   1.000
_cell.length_c   1.000
_cell.angle_alpha   90.00
_cell.angle_beta   90.00
_cell.angle_gamma   90.00
#
_symmetry.space_group_name_H-M   'P 1'
#
loop_
_entity.id
_entity.type
_entity.pdbx_description
1 polymer ?
#
loop_
_entity_poly.entity_id
_entity_poly.type
_entity_poly.pdbx_seq_one_letter_code
_entity_poly.pdbx_strand_id
1 'polypeptide(L)'
;MDNKKYWPIFEAAESLSMPIYLHPRTPSQSIIQSFLDFDLYGASWGFSVETSLHAMRLIMSGVFDQFPGLKIVLGHMGEGIPFWLDRIDNRYLLWKKVGSSETLKGLPSEYFKNNFYISTSGMTYQAPLELTLKTLGAENILFAGDYPYEDIQEAVKGINACCVADSVRKKIFHENAEKVFRIPA
;
A
#
# COMPACT_ATOMS: atom_id res chain seq x y z
N MET A 1 13.02 5.42 0.85
CA MET A 1 13.42 5.98 -0.46
C MET A 1 12.98 7.43 -0.63
N ASP A 2 12.59 8.10 0.46
CA ASP A 2 12.24 9.53 0.50
C ASP A 2 13.44 10.46 0.20
N ASN A 3 14.67 10.01 0.43
CA ASN A 3 15.87 10.75 0.06
C ASN A 3 15.92 10.99 -1.47
N LYS A 4 16.11 12.26 -1.88
CA LYS A 4 16.12 12.69 -3.29
C LYS A 4 17.10 11.95 -4.20
N LYS A 5 18.16 11.35 -3.66
CA LYS A 5 19.07 10.50 -4.46
C LYS A 5 18.37 9.31 -5.14
N TYR A 6 17.21 8.88 -4.62
CA TYR A 6 16.42 7.80 -5.20
C TYR A 6 15.32 8.28 -6.15
N TRP A 7 15.06 9.59 -6.23
CA TRP A 7 13.99 10.14 -7.05
C TRP A 7 14.12 9.87 -8.57
N PRO A 8 15.33 9.72 -9.16
CA PRO A 8 15.44 9.26 -10.54
C PRO A 8 14.74 7.91 -10.83
N ILE A 9 14.57 7.05 -9.83
CA ILE A 9 13.80 5.79 -9.98
C ILE A 9 12.31 6.11 -10.15
N PHE A 10 11.79 7.05 -9.37
CA PHE A 10 10.38 7.47 -9.42
C PHE A 10 10.05 8.23 -10.69
N GLU A 11 10.95 9.11 -11.13
CA GLU A 11 10.86 9.81 -12.41
C GLU A 11 10.77 8.81 -13.58
N ALA A 12 11.65 7.80 -13.59
CA ALA A 12 11.63 6.76 -14.61
C ALA A 12 10.32 5.96 -14.59
N ALA A 13 9.85 5.54 -13.41
CA ALA A 13 8.60 4.80 -13.26
C ALA A 13 7.38 5.59 -13.75
N GLU A 14 7.29 6.88 -13.39
CA GLU A 14 6.23 7.77 -13.87
C GLU A 14 6.30 7.95 -15.41
N SER A 15 7.50 8.17 -15.97
CA SER A 15 7.67 8.35 -17.42
C SER A 15 7.25 7.12 -18.23
N LEU A 16 7.46 5.93 -17.67
CA LEU A 16 7.02 4.65 -18.26
C LEU A 16 5.56 4.35 -17.95
N SER A 17 4.94 5.12 -17.06
CA SER A 17 3.61 4.88 -16.50
C SER A 17 3.49 3.45 -15.96
N MET A 18 4.53 3.01 -15.26
CA MET A 18 4.62 1.71 -14.62
C MET A 18 4.61 1.88 -13.10
N PRO A 19 3.83 1.07 -12.37
CA PRO A 19 3.84 1.12 -10.92
C PRO A 19 5.11 0.50 -10.34
N ILE A 20 5.47 0.92 -9.13
CA ILE A 20 6.49 0.24 -8.31
C ILE A 20 5.79 -0.54 -7.21
N TYR A 21 6.02 -1.85 -7.13
CA TYR A 21 5.59 -2.63 -5.99
C TYR A 21 6.59 -2.46 -4.84
N LEU A 22 6.17 -1.85 -3.75
CA LEU A 22 6.99 -1.69 -2.54
C LEU A 22 6.76 -2.89 -1.63
N HIS A 23 7.50 -3.97 -1.90
CA HIS A 23 7.39 -5.22 -1.15
C HIS A 23 8.11 -5.13 0.21
N PRO A 24 7.61 -5.80 1.26
CA PRO A 24 8.29 -5.83 2.55
C PRO A 24 9.67 -6.47 2.55
N ARG A 25 10.41 -6.11 3.58
CA ARG A 25 11.60 -6.79 4.08
C ARG A 25 11.58 -6.71 5.60
N THR A 26 12.53 -7.38 6.26
CA THR A 26 12.75 -7.19 7.69
C THR A 26 13.00 -5.71 8.01
N PRO A 27 12.57 -5.22 9.19
CA PRO A 27 12.79 -3.85 9.60
C PRO A 27 14.23 -3.40 9.42
N SER A 28 14.41 -2.13 9.06
CA SER A 28 15.73 -1.58 8.81
C SER A 28 16.62 -1.64 10.06
N GLN A 29 17.94 -1.62 9.87
CA GLN A 29 18.90 -1.82 10.96
C GLN A 29 18.70 -0.84 12.13
N SER A 30 18.20 0.36 11.85
CA SER A 30 17.92 1.38 12.87
C SER A 30 16.73 1.08 13.77
N ILE A 31 15.83 0.17 13.38
CA ILE A 31 14.61 -0.13 14.15
C ILE A 31 14.43 -1.61 14.47
N ILE A 32 15.21 -2.51 13.87
CA ILE A 32 15.04 -3.97 13.99
C ILE A 32 15.15 -4.51 15.41
N GLN A 33 15.89 -3.83 16.30
CA GLN A 33 16.19 -4.35 17.64
C GLN A 33 14.93 -4.71 18.45
N SER A 34 13.85 -3.94 18.32
CA SER A 34 12.57 -4.18 19.02
C SER A 34 11.74 -5.34 18.44
N PHE A 35 12.19 -5.94 17.35
CA PHE A 35 11.47 -7.00 16.63
C PHE A 35 12.18 -8.36 16.70
N LEU A 36 13.38 -8.42 17.28
CA LEU A 36 14.17 -9.65 17.35
C LEU A 36 13.57 -10.68 18.32
N ASP A 37 12.96 -10.20 19.39
CA ASP A 37 12.23 -11.07 20.32
C ASP A 37 10.91 -11.54 19.68
N PHE A 38 10.55 -12.80 19.93
CA PHE A 38 9.31 -13.44 19.47
C PHE A 38 9.13 -13.51 17.94
N ASP A 39 10.22 -13.40 17.17
CA ASP A 39 10.21 -13.46 15.70
C ASP A 39 9.28 -12.43 15.04
N LEU A 40 9.11 -11.26 15.69
CA LEU A 40 8.26 -10.17 15.18
C LEU A 40 8.86 -9.45 13.96
N TYR A 41 10.11 -9.74 13.59
CA TYR A 41 10.79 -9.10 12.46
C TYR A 41 10.24 -9.53 11.09
N GLY A 42 9.44 -10.59 11.04
CA GLY A 42 8.87 -11.16 9.81
C GLY A 42 7.47 -10.64 9.45
N ALA A 43 6.74 -11.46 8.69
CA ALA A 43 5.39 -11.16 8.17
C ALA A 43 4.33 -10.99 9.27
N SER A 44 4.55 -11.55 10.46
CA SER A 44 3.64 -11.43 11.61
C SER A 44 3.47 -9.98 12.07
N TRP A 45 4.48 -9.12 11.88
CA TRP A 45 4.41 -7.72 12.32
C TRP A 45 5.40 -6.80 11.59
N GLY A 46 6.70 -7.10 11.67
CA GLY A 46 7.79 -6.22 11.27
C GLY A 46 7.74 -5.80 9.81
N PHE A 47 7.31 -6.70 8.92
CA PHE A 47 7.11 -6.40 7.50
C PHE A 47 6.14 -5.26 7.28
N SER A 48 4.96 -5.30 7.91
CA SER A 48 3.97 -4.24 7.77
C SER A 48 4.42 -2.95 8.43
N VAL A 49 5.13 -2.99 9.56
CA VAL A 49 5.66 -1.77 10.20
C VAL A 49 6.71 -1.09 9.32
N GLU A 50 7.70 -1.84 8.81
CA GLU A 50 8.74 -1.29 7.93
C GLU A 50 8.14 -0.71 6.63
N THR A 51 7.24 -1.46 5.99
CA THR A 51 6.70 -1.10 4.68
C THR A 51 5.71 0.05 4.77
N SER A 52 4.84 0.07 5.80
CA SER A 52 3.93 1.18 6.03
C SER A 52 4.68 2.46 6.40
N LEU A 53 5.73 2.37 7.23
CA LEU A 53 6.60 3.51 7.54
C LEU A 53 7.25 4.04 6.26
N HIS A 54 7.77 3.16 5.40
CA HIS A 54 8.38 3.56 4.13
C HIS A 54 7.36 4.28 3.23
N ALA A 55 6.16 3.73 3.03
CA ALA A 55 5.10 4.37 2.25
C ALA A 55 4.71 5.75 2.82
N MET A 56 4.56 5.86 4.13
CA MET A 56 4.26 7.14 4.78
C MET A 56 5.40 8.14 4.62
N ARG A 57 6.66 7.73 4.70
CA ARG A 57 7.81 8.61 4.42
C ARG A 57 7.78 9.12 2.99
N LEU A 58 7.39 8.29 2.01
CA LEU A 58 7.24 8.73 0.63
C LEU A 58 6.16 9.82 0.53
N ILE A 59 4.97 9.59 1.09
CA ILE A 59 3.88 10.58 1.11
C ILE A 59 4.37 11.90 1.73
N MET A 60 4.92 11.82 2.95
CA MET A 60 5.33 13.00 3.71
C MET A 60 6.55 13.73 3.12
N SER A 61 7.33 13.09 2.24
CA SER A 61 8.46 13.72 1.55
C SER A 61 8.07 14.61 0.37
N GLY A 62 6.79 14.59 -0.03
CA GLY A 62 6.32 15.34 -1.20
C GLY A 62 6.71 14.70 -2.53
N VAL A 63 7.10 13.42 -2.56
CA VAL A 63 7.46 12.74 -3.83
C VAL A 63 6.31 12.73 -4.83
N PHE A 64 5.07 12.61 -4.36
CA PHE A 64 3.87 12.64 -5.20
C PHE A 64 3.46 14.07 -5.61
N ASP A 65 3.98 15.10 -4.94
CA ASP A 65 3.84 16.48 -5.42
C ASP A 65 4.77 16.79 -6.60
N GLN A 66 5.91 16.08 -6.65
CA GLN A 66 6.89 16.14 -7.73
C GLN A 66 6.48 15.24 -8.90
N PHE A 67 6.03 14.02 -8.61
CA PHE A 67 5.64 12.98 -9.57
C PHE A 67 4.18 12.55 -9.33
N PRO A 68 3.18 13.38 -9.71
CA PRO A 68 1.77 13.12 -9.43
C PRO A 68 1.19 11.90 -10.15
N GLY A 69 1.81 11.47 -11.25
CA GLY A 69 1.47 10.27 -12.01
C GLY A 69 2.09 8.99 -11.46
N LEU A 70 3.07 9.08 -10.54
CA LEU A 70 3.70 7.92 -9.90
C LEU A 70 2.66 7.03 -9.21
N LYS A 71 2.73 5.72 -9.46
CA LYS A 71 1.92 4.69 -8.82
C LYS A 71 2.77 3.75 -7.99
N ILE A 72 2.32 3.46 -6.78
CA ILE A 72 2.92 2.47 -5.88
C ILE A 72 1.91 1.36 -5.61
N VAL A 73 2.38 0.11 -5.51
CA VAL A 73 1.58 -1.02 -5.03
C VAL A 73 2.10 -1.47 -3.68
N LEU A 74 1.20 -1.69 -2.72
CA LEU A 74 1.50 -2.28 -1.41
C LEU A 74 0.83 -3.65 -1.28
N GLY A 75 1.49 -4.59 -0.61
CA GLY A 75 0.88 -5.88 -0.26
C GLY A 75 0.01 -5.80 0.97
N HIS A 76 -0.40 -6.97 1.48
CA HIS A 76 -0.91 -7.16 2.83
C HIS A 76 -2.04 -6.19 3.22
N MET A 77 -2.97 -6.00 2.28
CA MET A 77 -4.08 -5.07 2.39
C MET A 77 -3.65 -3.61 2.66
N GLY A 78 -2.56 -3.17 2.03
CA GLY A 78 -2.02 -1.82 2.19
C GLY A 78 -1.25 -1.60 3.48
N GLU A 79 -0.72 -2.68 4.09
CA GLU A 79 0.12 -2.63 5.30
C GLU A 79 -0.56 -1.90 6.48
N GLY A 80 -1.88 -2.03 6.57
CA GLY A 80 -2.72 -1.37 7.58
C GLY A 80 -2.95 0.13 7.36
N ILE A 81 -2.34 0.77 6.36
CA ILE A 81 -2.54 2.21 6.11
C ILE A 81 -4.01 2.59 5.86
N PRO A 82 -4.83 1.80 5.12
CA PRO A 82 -6.25 2.13 4.91
C PRO A 82 -7.03 2.32 6.23
N PHE A 83 -6.65 1.62 7.29
CA PHE A 83 -7.27 1.77 8.61
C PHE A 83 -6.95 3.12 9.26
N TRP A 84 -5.77 3.69 8.97
CA TRP A 84 -5.25 4.87 9.66
C TRP A 84 -5.49 6.21 8.95
N LEU A 85 -6.04 6.23 7.74
CA LEU A 85 -6.08 7.43 6.88
C LEU A 85 -6.69 8.66 7.56
N ASP A 86 -7.84 8.51 8.22
CA ASP A 86 -8.50 9.64 8.93
C ASP A 86 -7.61 10.20 10.06
N ARG A 87 -6.99 9.30 10.84
CA ARG A 87 -6.07 9.69 11.91
C ARG A 87 -4.83 10.39 11.34
N ILE A 88 -4.30 9.91 10.21
CA ILE A 88 -3.13 10.49 9.55
C ILE A 88 -3.43 11.92 9.12
N ASP A 89 -4.55 12.16 8.44
CA ASP A 89 -4.95 13.51 8.00
C ASP A 89 -5.17 14.44 9.19
N ASN A 90 -5.87 13.96 10.22
CA ASN A 90 -6.14 14.74 11.43
C ASN A 90 -4.84 15.16 12.13
N ARG A 91 -3.84 14.28 12.21
CA ARG A 91 -2.52 14.59 12.79
C ARG A 91 -1.69 15.49 11.87
N TYR A 92 -1.72 15.26 10.56
CA TYR A 92 -1.03 16.13 9.59
C TYR A 92 -1.52 17.57 9.69
N LEU A 93 -2.84 17.81 9.72
CA LEU A 93 -3.40 19.16 9.85
C LEU A 93 -3.00 19.85 11.16
N LEU A 94 -2.91 19.09 12.26
CA LEU A 94 -2.42 19.60 13.54
C LEU A 94 -0.95 20.03 13.44
N TRP A 95 -0.08 19.18 12.89
CA TRP A 95 1.35 19.45 12.76
C TRP A 95 1.65 20.57 11.77
N LYS A 96 0.87 20.68 10.69
CA LYS A 96 0.92 21.80 9.75
C LYS A 96 0.60 23.12 10.43
N LYS A 97 -0.43 23.15 11.29
CA LYS A 97 -0.83 24.35 12.04
C LYS A 97 0.27 24.87 12.98
N VAL A 98 1.07 23.97 13.56
CA VAL A 98 2.18 24.35 14.46
C VAL A 98 3.53 24.47 13.73
N GLY A 99 3.55 24.38 12.40
CA GLY A 99 4.75 24.60 11.59
C GLY A 99 5.80 23.48 11.67
N SER A 100 5.43 22.28 12.13
CA SER A 100 6.37 21.18 12.38
C SER A 100 6.40 20.11 11.27
N SER A 101 5.75 20.35 10.14
CA SER A 101 5.63 19.39 9.03
C SER A 101 5.86 20.08 7.69
N GLU A 102 6.50 19.35 6.77
CA GLU A 102 6.61 19.73 5.37
C GLU A 102 5.22 20.00 4.76
N THR A 103 5.12 21.05 3.94
CA THR A 103 3.84 21.45 3.37
C THR A 103 3.56 20.67 2.08
N LEU A 104 2.83 19.56 2.22
CA LEU A 104 2.18 18.88 1.10
C LEU A 104 1.10 19.77 0.44
N LYS A 105 0.90 19.60 -0.87
CA LYS A 105 -0.18 20.27 -1.64
C LYS A 105 -1.57 19.74 -1.27
N GLY A 106 -1.69 18.48 -0.88
CA GLY A 106 -2.92 17.80 -0.49
C GLY A 106 -2.85 17.11 0.87
N LEU A 107 -3.91 16.41 1.25
CA LEU A 107 -3.94 15.57 2.45
C LEU A 107 -3.19 14.25 2.21
N PRO A 108 -2.48 13.70 3.21
CA PRO A 108 -1.85 12.37 3.11
C PRO A 108 -2.78 11.29 2.56
N SER A 109 -4.05 11.26 2.97
CA SER A 109 -5.03 10.28 2.47
C SER A 109 -5.37 10.44 1.00
N GLU A 110 -5.29 11.66 0.45
CA GLU A 110 -5.53 11.91 -0.98
C GLU A 110 -4.40 11.28 -1.81
N TYR A 111 -3.15 11.44 -1.40
CA TYR A 111 -2.04 10.75 -2.05
C TYR A 111 -2.18 9.23 -1.96
N PHE A 112 -2.58 8.69 -0.80
CA PHE A 112 -2.80 7.26 -0.69
C PHE A 112 -3.88 6.77 -1.67
N LYS A 113 -5.04 7.44 -1.71
CA LYS A 113 -6.15 7.09 -2.61
C LYS A 113 -5.82 7.26 -4.10
N ASN A 114 -5.01 8.26 -4.45
CA ASN A 114 -4.71 8.60 -5.84
C ASN A 114 -3.49 7.87 -6.38
N ASN A 115 -2.48 7.61 -5.56
CA ASN A 115 -1.17 7.11 -5.99
C ASN A 115 -0.90 5.66 -5.59
N PHE A 116 -1.73 5.06 -4.73
CA PHE A 116 -1.51 3.69 -4.28
C PHE A 116 -2.58 2.72 -4.77
N TYR A 117 -2.12 1.55 -5.19
CA TYR A 117 -2.89 0.33 -5.25
C TYR A 117 -2.48 -0.56 -4.07
N ILE A 118 -3.38 -1.45 -3.65
CA ILE A 118 -3.09 -2.45 -2.62
C ILE A 118 -3.38 -3.85 -3.15
N SER A 119 -2.70 -4.85 -2.64
CA SER A 119 -2.97 -6.25 -2.93
C SER A 119 -3.47 -7.02 -1.70
N THR A 120 -4.18 -8.11 -1.93
CA THR A 120 -4.73 -8.98 -0.87
C THR A 120 -3.72 -9.98 -0.31
N SER A 121 -2.42 -9.89 -0.65
CA SER A 121 -1.40 -10.88 -0.26
C SER A 121 -1.43 -11.17 1.24
N GLY A 122 -1.50 -12.45 1.65
CA GLY A 122 -1.59 -12.86 3.06
C GLY A 122 -2.84 -12.40 3.85
N MET A 123 -3.79 -11.68 3.22
CA MET A 123 -4.92 -11.01 3.91
C MET A 123 -6.26 -11.27 3.20
N THR A 124 -6.54 -12.53 2.87
CA THR A 124 -7.69 -12.94 2.02
C THR A 124 -8.96 -13.29 2.81
N TYR A 125 -9.41 -12.39 3.70
CA TYR A 125 -10.63 -12.60 4.49
C TYR A 125 -11.49 -11.33 4.60
N GLN A 126 -12.75 -11.50 5.02
CA GLN A 126 -13.82 -10.51 4.90
C GLN A 126 -13.49 -9.15 5.53
N ALA A 127 -13.06 -9.15 6.80
CA ALA A 127 -12.93 -7.91 7.58
C ALA A 127 -11.98 -6.86 6.97
N PRO A 128 -10.71 -7.19 6.63
CA PRO A 128 -9.79 -6.23 6.03
C PRO A 128 -10.23 -5.82 4.61
N LEU A 129 -10.83 -6.74 3.84
CA LEU A 129 -11.35 -6.43 2.52
C LEU A 129 -12.52 -5.43 2.59
N GLU A 130 -13.48 -5.66 3.49
CA GLU A 130 -14.64 -4.77 3.66
C GLU A 130 -14.22 -3.35 4.06
N LEU A 131 -13.29 -3.23 5.02
CA LEU A 131 -12.74 -1.94 5.40
C LEU A 131 -12.08 -1.25 4.21
N THR A 132 -11.25 -1.97 3.46
CA THR A 132 -10.46 -1.39 2.37
C THR A 132 -11.35 -0.99 1.19
N LEU A 133 -12.38 -1.78 0.89
CA LEU A 133 -13.41 -1.41 -0.09
C LEU A 133 -14.14 -0.12 0.30
N LYS A 134 -14.51 0.02 1.57
CA LYS A 134 -15.15 1.25 2.08
C LYS A 134 -14.22 2.47 2.01
N THR A 135 -12.93 2.26 2.25
CA THR A 135 -11.95 3.36 2.32
C THR A 135 -11.40 3.79 0.95
N LEU A 136 -11.10 2.84 0.06
CA LEU A 136 -10.41 3.08 -1.21
C LEU A 136 -11.29 2.87 -2.45
N GLY A 137 -12.35 2.07 -2.32
CA GLY A 137 -13.11 1.58 -3.47
C GLY A 137 -12.46 0.39 -4.17
N ALA A 138 -13.24 -0.30 -5.00
CA ALA A 138 -12.83 -1.53 -5.66
C ALA A 138 -11.72 -1.37 -6.70
N GLU A 139 -11.57 -0.18 -7.29
CA GLU A 139 -10.59 0.09 -8.37
C GLU A 139 -9.12 0.02 -7.91
N ASN A 140 -8.89 0.17 -6.60
CA ASN A 140 -7.56 0.26 -6.03
C ASN A 140 -7.08 -1.05 -5.37
N ILE A 141 -7.84 -2.15 -5.52
CA ILE A 141 -7.58 -3.42 -4.85
C ILE A 141 -7.25 -4.50 -5.88
N LEU A 142 -6.12 -5.19 -5.69
CA LEU A 142 -5.60 -6.25 -6.54
C LEU A 142 -5.61 -7.57 -5.78
N PHE A 143 -5.89 -8.68 -6.45
CA PHE A 143 -5.63 -9.99 -5.89
C PHE A 143 -4.13 -10.29 -5.92
N ALA A 144 -3.63 -10.90 -4.86
CA ALA A 144 -2.31 -11.52 -4.83
C ALA A 144 -2.34 -12.75 -3.90
N GLY A 145 -1.68 -13.83 -4.33
CA GLY A 145 -1.64 -15.10 -3.59
C GLY A 145 -0.41 -15.28 -2.70
N ASP A 146 0.58 -14.40 -2.76
CA ASP A 146 1.83 -14.43 -1.96
C ASP A 146 2.62 -15.76 -1.99
N TYR A 147 2.54 -16.47 -3.12
CA TYR A 147 3.28 -17.71 -3.32
C TYR A 147 4.80 -17.45 -3.37
N PRO A 148 5.64 -18.32 -2.76
CA PRO A 148 5.33 -19.60 -2.12
C PRO A 148 5.11 -19.53 -0.60
N TYR A 149 4.97 -18.34 -0.03
CA TYR A 149 4.83 -18.16 1.41
C TYR A 149 3.42 -18.50 1.90
N GLU A 150 2.42 -18.23 1.06
CA GLU A 150 1.02 -18.57 1.28
C GLU A 150 0.52 -19.62 0.27
N ASP A 151 -0.57 -20.31 0.62
CA ASP A 151 -1.23 -21.26 -0.28
C ASP A 151 -2.19 -20.52 -1.24
N ILE A 152 -1.94 -20.65 -2.55
CA ILE A 152 -2.73 -19.98 -3.59
C ILE A 152 -4.19 -20.41 -3.56
N GLN A 153 -4.49 -21.70 -3.29
CA GLN A 153 -5.86 -22.20 -3.29
C GLN A 153 -6.66 -21.63 -2.11
N GLU A 154 -6.06 -21.56 -0.93
CA GLU A 154 -6.68 -20.92 0.23
C GLU A 154 -6.82 -19.40 0.02
N ALA A 155 -5.87 -18.73 -0.64
CA ALA A 155 -5.99 -17.32 -1.00
C ALA A 155 -7.21 -17.06 -1.92
N VAL A 156 -7.36 -17.86 -2.98
CA VAL A 156 -8.49 -17.77 -3.92
C VAL A 156 -9.82 -18.07 -3.21
N LYS A 157 -9.86 -19.12 -2.39
CA LYS A 157 -11.04 -19.51 -1.62
C LYS A 157 -11.45 -18.43 -0.61
N GLY A 158 -10.49 -17.80 0.06
CA GLY A 158 -10.71 -16.72 1.01
C GLY A 158 -11.43 -15.53 0.38
N ILE A 159 -10.94 -15.03 -0.77
CA ILE A 159 -11.60 -13.96 -1.50
C ILE A 159 -12.97 -14.39 -2.05
N ASN A 160 -13.10 -15.64 -2.53
CA ASN A 160 -14.38 -16.16 -3.01
C ASN A 160 -15.46 -16.28 -1.92
N ALA A 161 -15.04 -16.51 -0.67
CA ALA A 161 -15.93 -16.57 0.48
C ALA A 161 -16.36 -15.19 1.00
N CYS A 162 -15.70 -14.11 0.56
CA CYS A 162 -16.07 -12.75 0.96
C CYS A 162 -17.41 -12.32 0.34
N CYS A 163 -18.21 -11.61 1.14
CA CYS A 163 -19.51 -11.07 0.73
C CYS A 163 -19.30 -9.77 -0.07
N VAL A 164 -18.99 -9.93 -1.35
CA VAL A 164 -18.83 -8.84 -2.33
C VAL A 164 -19.55 -9.19 -3.62
N ALA A 165 -20.05 -8.17 -4.32
CA ALA A 165 -20.67 -8.35 -5.63
C ALA A 165 -19.68 -8.95 -6.64
N ASP A 166 -20.17 -9.75 -7.59
CA ASP A 166 -19.32 -10.39 -8.59
C ASP A 166 -18.54 -9.39 -9.45
N SER A 167 -19.12 -8.22 -9.73
CA SER A 167 -18.44 -7.14 -10.43
C SER A 167 -17.24 -6.58 -9.66
N VAL A 168 -17.31 -6.50 -8.33
CA VAL A 168 -16.19 -6.11 -7.46
C VAL A 168 -15.15 -7.22 -7.42
N ARG A 169 -15.60 -8.47 -7.31
CA ARG A 169 -14.73 -9.65 -7.28
C ARG A 169 -13.90 -9.77 -8.56
N LYS A 170 -14.52 -9.52 -9.72
CA LYS A 170 -13.86 -9.54 -11.03
C LYS A 170 -12.73 -8.50 -11.14
N LYS A 171 -13.00 -7.28 -10.66
CA LYS A 171 -11.99 -6.21 -10.56
C LYS A 171 -10.79 -6.62 -9.71
N ILE A 172 -11.05 -7.18 -8.54
CA ILE A 172 -10.01 -7.64 -7.61
C ILE A 172 -9.19 -8.76 -8.27
N PHE A 173 -9.82 -9.79 -8.83
CA PHE A 173 -9.10 -10.93 -9.38
C PHE A 173 -8.25 -10.61 -10.60
N HIS A 174 -8.69 -9.74 -11.50
CA HIS A 174 -7.92 -9.50 -12.73
C HIS A 174 -8.07 -8.12 -13.38
N GLU A 175 -9.27 -7.51 -13.48
CA GLU A 175 -9.44 -6.30 -14.33
C GLU A 175 -8.57 -5.13 -13.87
N ASN A 176 -8.40 -4.97 -12.54
CA ASN A 176 -7.51 -3.94 -12.01
C ASN A 176 -6.04 -4.25 -12.33
N ALA A 177 -5.61 -5.51 -12.20
CA ALA A 177 -4.24 -5.92 -12.48
C ALA A 177 -3.89 -5.76 -13.97
N GLU A 178 -4.82 -6.10 -14.87
CA GLU A 178 -4.69 -5.89 -16.30
C GLU A 178 -4.42 -4.41 -16.63
N LYS A 179 -5.20 -3.51 -16.02
CA LYS A 179 -5.02 -2.06 -16.19
C LYS A 179 -3.72 -1.55 -15.58
N VAL A 180 -3.42 -1.94 -14.34
CA VAL A 180 -2.30 -1.42 -13.55
C VAL A 180 -0.96 -1.89 -14.10
N PHE A 181 -0.86 -3.16 -14.49
CA PHE A 181 0.38 -3.76 -15.01
C PHE A 181 0.41 -3.87 -16.53
N ARG A 182 -0.60 -3.34 -17.23
CA ARG A 182 -0.69 -3.32 -18.71
C ARG A 182 -0.63 -4.72 -19.32
N ILE A 183 -1.35 -5.66 -18.71
CA ILE A 183 -1.46 -7.03 -19.22
C ILE A 183 -2.47 -7.00 -20.38
N PRO A 184 -2.14 -7.52 -21.57
CA PRO A 184 -3.08 -7.63 -22.68
C PRO A 184 -4.30 -8.46 -22.29
N ALA A 185 -5.46 -8.07 -22.82
CA ALA A 185 -6.69 -8.86 -22.72
C ALA A 185 -6.64 -10.12 -23.61
#